data_AF-A0A1P8YIL1-F1
#
_entry.id   AF-A0A1P8YIL1-F1
#
_cell.length_a   1.000
_cell.length_b   1.000
_cell.length_c   1.000
_cell.angle_alpha   90.00
_cell.angle_beta   90.00
_cell.angle_gamma   90.00
#
_symmetry.space_group_name_H-M   'P 1'
#
loop_
_entity.id
_entity.type
_entity.pdbx_description
1 polymer ?
#
loop_
_entity_poly.entity_id
_entity_poly.type
_entity_poly.pdbx_seq_one_letter_code
_entity_poly.pdbx_strand_id
1 'polypeptide(L)' 'MIAHARQHLAGFQVPKRVIVVDELPKTATGKARKHELRAGLSH' A
#
# COMPACT_ATOMS: atom_id res chain seq x y z
N MET A 1 0.44 -9.77 -8.47
CA MET A 1 1.17 -8.95 -7.46
C MET A 1 1.58 -9.74 -6.22
N ILE A 2 0.67 -10.39 -5.48
CA ILE A 2 1.06 -11.15 -4.27
C ILE A 2 1.99 -12.33 -4.60
N ALA A 3 1.74 -13.09 -5.68
CA ALA A 3 2.63 -14.17 -6.11
C ALA A 3 4.06 -13.66 -6.41
N HIS A 4 4.18 -12.52 -7.08
CA HIS A 4 5.46 -11.86 -7.30
C HIS A 4 6.13 -11.47 -5.97
N ALA A 5 5.38 -10.88 -5.03
CA ALA A 5 5.92 -10.58 -3.70
C ALA A 5 6.38 -11.86 -2.96
N ARG A 6 5.66 -12.97 -3.06
CA ARG A 6 6.03 -14.27 -2.45
C ARG A 6 7.30 -14.88 -3.04
N GLN A 7 7.62 -14.59 -4.30
CA GLN A 7 8.84 -15.07 -4.95
C GLN A 7 10.09 -14.30 -4.48
N HIS A 8 9.93 -13.06 -4.03
CA HIS A 8 11.04 -12.15 -3.72
C HIS A 8 11.16 -11.75 -2.24
N LEU A 9 10.12 -11.97 -1.44
CA LEU A 9 10.06 -11.58 -0.04
C LEU A 9 9.85 -12.79 0.87
N ALA A 10 10.35 -12.71 2.11
CA ALA A 10 10.03 -13.69 3.13
C ALA A 10 8.53 -13.67 3.45
N GLY A 11 7.96 -14.81 3.85
CA GLY A 11 6.51 -14.97 4.03
C GLY A 11 5.83 -13.94 4.94
N PHE A 12 6.54 -13.43 5.97
CA PHE A 12 6.02 -12.40 6.88
C PHE A 12 6.03 -10.98 6.30
N GLN A 13 6.82 -10.73 5.25
CA GLN A 13 6.92 -9.44 4.56
C GLN A 13 5.90 -9.33 3.41
N VAL A 14 5.30 -10.45 3.00
CA VAL A 14 4.31 -10.47 1.94
C VAL A 14 3.07 -9.70 2.43
N PRO A 15 2.63 -8.67 1.69
CA PRO A 15 1.47 -7.88 2.10
C PRO A 15 0.21 -8.74 2.10
N LYS A 16 -0.63 -8.57 3.12
CA LYS A 16 -1.91 -9.28 3.24
C LYS A 16 -2.96 -8.80 2.23
N ARG A 17 -2.91 -7.51 1.87
CA ARG A 17 -3.81 -6.87 0.90
C ARG A 17 -3.02 -5.93 0.00
N VAL A 18 -3.43 -5.84 -1.26
CA VAL A 18 -2.91 -4.88 -2.25
C VAL A 18 -4.12 -4.18 -2.84
N ILE A 19 -4.17 -2.86 -2.70
CA ILE A 19 -5.29 -2.03 -3.15
C ILE A 19 -4.72 -1.06 -4.18
N VAL A 20 -5.27 -1.11 -5.38
CA VAL A 20 -4.94 -0.19 -6.47
C VAL A 20 -5.89 0.99 -6.34
N VAL A 21 -5.33 2.20 -6.35
CA VAL A 21 -6.07 3.46 -6.28
C VAL A 21 -5.66 4.32 -7.47
N ASP A 22 -6.59 5.12 -7.97
CA ASP A 22 -6.32 6.01 -9.09
C ASP A 22 -5.31 7.10 -8.70
N GLU A 23 -5.38 7.57 -7.45
CA GLU A 23 -4.44 8.54 -6.91
C GLU A 23 -3.99 8.20 -5.49
N LEU A 24 -2.68 8.35 -5.24
CA LEU A 24 -2.12 8.21 -3.90
C LEU A 24 -2.21 9.57 -3.18
N PRO A 25 -2.92 9.70 -2.04
CA PRO A 25 -2.97 10.93 -1.28
C PRO A 25 -1.56 11.36 -0.86
N LYS A 26 -1.13 12.48 -1.44
CA LYS A 26 0.18 13.11 -1.20
C LYS A 26 0.00 14.51 -0.63
N THR A 27 1.04 15.01 0.04
CA THR A 27 1.17 16.42 0.43
C THR A 27 1.48 17.28 -0.80
N ALA A 28 1.38 18.60 -0.67
CA ALA A 28 1.83 19.54 -1.72
C ALA A 28 3.30 19.36 -2.13
N THR A 29 4.12 18.76 -1.26
CA THR A 29 5.52 18.40 -1.52
C THR A 29 5.72 16.95 -1.99
N GLY A 30 4.65 16.23 -2.31
CA GLY A 30 4.69 14.88 -2.88
C GLY A 30 4.85 13.73 -1.87
N LYS A 31 4.90 14.00 -0.55
CA LYS A 31 5.01 12.95 0.47
C LYS A 31 3.67 12.24 0.66
N ALA A 32 3.68 10.92 0.75
CA ALA A 32 2.45 10.15 1.02
C ALA A 32 1.85 10.48 2.40
N ARG A 33 0.55 10.78 2.44
CA ARG A 33 -0.18 11.03 3.68
C ARG A 33 -0.67 9.71 4.29
N LYS A 34 0.19 9.08 5.09
CA LYS A 34 -0.07 7.75 5.69
C LYS A 34 -1.34 7.69 6.55
N HIS A 35 -1.76 8.78 7.18
CA HIS A 35 -2.96 8.80 8.01
C HIS A 35 -4.24 8.69 7.16
N GLU A 36 -4.33 9.45 6.07
CA GLU A 36 -5.41 9.35 5.08
C GLU A 36 -5.44 7.99 4.39
N LEU A 37 -4.27 7.44 4.06
CA LEU A 37 -4.18 6.07 3.52
C LEU A 37 -4.78 5.04 4.48
N ARG A 38 -4.50 5.14 5.78
CA ARG A 38 -5.07 4.18 6.75
C ARG A 38 -6.57 4.36 6.91
N ALA A 39 -7.05 5.60 6.97
CA ALA A 39 -8.47 5.91 7.08
C ALA A 39 -9.27 5.39 5.86
N GLY A 40 -8.79 5.64 4.64
CA GLY A 40 -9.47 5.23 3.42
C GLY A 40 -9.42 3.72 3.13
N LEU A 41 -8.46 2.99 3.69
CA LEU A 41 -8.27 1.54 3.46
C LEU A 41 -8.87 0.67 4.58
N SER A 42 -9.72 1.25 5.44
CA SER A 42 -10.33 0.59 6.61
C SER A 42 -11.61 -0.19 6.31
N HIS A 43 -12.02 -0.31 5.05
CA HIS A 43 -13.14 -1.17 4.64
C HIS A 43 -12.70 -2.59 4.24
#